data_AF-A0A7W9C571-F1
#
_entry.id   AF-A0A7W9C571-F1
#
_cell.length_a   1.000
_cell.length_b   1.000
_cell.length_c   1.000
_cell.angle_alpha   90.00
_cell.angle_beta   90.00
_cell.angle_gamma   90.00
#
_symmetry.space_group_name_H-M   'P 1'
#
loop_
_entity.id
_entity.type
_entity.pdbx_description
1 polymer ?
#
loop_
_entity_poly.entity_id
_entity_poly.type
_entity_poly.pdbx_seq_one_letter_code
_entity_poly.pdbx_strand_id
1 'polypeptide(L)'
;MKTTGRLAVGRLQPGYIHTEAGAPTRRVEWLRTDLPRDALKQDLLYSLGASQTVCEISRNEALARLLAAVETGVDPGAAALPSTKPSSTPETGAEEAAETSDIADLAELARDQIERRISSQFAGHAFTRLIAALLGTQGYQVEVSPPGPDRGIDIVAGQGALGLSGPKLVVQVKSGGIVVDQPTLQGLIGCIHDVHADHGLLVSWSGFSPPVRKRVNELYFRVRLWDRKQIVDALLTHYDDLPADIRAELPLRRIWTLVPDMTV
;
A
#
# COMPACT_ATOMS: atom_id res chain seq x y z
N MET A 1 10.38 18.80 -2.65
CA MET A 1 11.75 18.42 -2.20
C MET A 1 11.71 17.09 -1.43
N LYS A 2 11.34 15.97 -2.06
CA LYS A 2 11.30 14.62 -1.45
C LYS A 2 12.00 13.60 -2.37
N THR A 3 13.16 13.99 -2.90
CA THR A 3 13.87 13.22 -3.95
C THR A 3 15.30 12.85 -3.57
N THR A 4 15.76 13.23 -2.39
CA THR A 4 17.01 12.71 -1.84
C THR A 4 16.73 11.32 -1.29
N GLY A 5 17.39 10.29 -1.82
CA GLY A 5 17.40 8.93 -1.24
C GLY A 5 18.11 8.87 0.13
N ARG A 6 18.16 9.99 0.85
CA ARG A 6 18.85 10.18 2.14
C ARG A 6 17.94 10.93 3.10
N LEU A 7 18.02 10.56 4.37
CA LEU A 7 17.27 11.11 5.48
C LEU A 7 18.23 11.85 6.43
N ALA A 8 17.76 12.96 6.99
CA ALA A 8 18.44 13.67 8.05
C ALA A 8 17.67 13.48 9.36
N VAL A 9 18.39 13.08 10.42
CA VAL A 9 17.87 12.86 11.76
C VAL A 9 18.48 13.89 12.69
N GLY A 10 17.63 14.63 13.38
CA GLY A 10 18.03 15.68 14.31
C GLY A 10 17.25 15.63 15.61
N ARG A 11 17.89 16.01 16.70
CA ARG A 11 17.29 16.15 18.03
C ARG A 11 17.02 17.62 18.30
N LEU A 12 15.79 17.95 18.72
CA LEU A 12 15.46 19.29 19.15
C LEU A 12 16.05 19.57 20.53
N GLN A 13 16.82 20.64 20.64
CA GLN A 13 17.38 21.10 21.91
C GLN A 13 16.29 21.75 22.79
N PRO A 14 16.45 21.76 24.12
CA PRO A 14 15.57 22.47 25.03
C PRO A 14 15.60 23.99 24.79
N GLY A 15 14.49 24.66 25.08
CA GLY A 15 14.37 26.12 24.99
C GLY A 15 13.99 26.66 23.61
N TYR A 16 13.40 27.85 23.61
CA TYR A 16 13.05 28.61 22.41
C TYR A 16 14.00 29.78 22.23
N ILE A 17 14.37 30.03 20.97
CA ILE A 17 15.18 31.17 20.56
C ILE A 17 14.28 32.07 19.71
N HIS A 18 14.32 33.37 20.01
CA HIS A 18 13.66 34.38 19.21
C HIS A 18 14.67 34.88 18.17
N THR A 19 14.41 34.60 16.90
CA THR A 19 15.18 35.17 15.80
C THR A 19 14.68 36.58 15.48
N GLU A 20 15.44 37.35 14.70
CA GLU A 20 15.06 38.72 14.30
C GLU A 20 13.70 38.79 13.57
N ALA A 21 13.20 37.65 13.06
CA ALA A 21 11.89 37.49 12.44
C ALA A 21 10.73 37.28 13.44
N GLY A 22 10.98 37.22 14.75
CA GLY A 22 9.96 37.16 15.80
C GLY A 22 9.26 35.81 16.01
N ALA A 23 9.57 34.78 15.21
CA ALA A 23 8.96 33.46 15.33
C ALA A 23 9.70 32.58 16.37
N PRO A 24 8.97 31.85 17.25
CA PRO A 24 9.58 30.94 18.21
C PRO A 24 10.27 29.79 17.48
N THR A 25 11.60 29.72 17.60
CA THR A 25 12.43 28.74 16.89
C THR A 25 13.14 27.83 17.89
N ARG A 26 13.29 26.54 17.57
CA ARG A 26 14.09 25.60 18.37
C ARG A 26 15.36 25.20 17.62
N ARG A 27 16.47 25.10 18.34
CA ARG A 27 17.73 24.64 17.76
C ARG A 27 17.66 23.13 17.52
N VAL A 28 18.08 22.71 16.33
CA VAL A 28 18.22 21.28 15.98
C VAL A 28 19.70 20.92 16.11
N GLU A 29 19.98 19.87 16.87
CA GLU A 29 21.25 19.17 16.84
C GLU A 29 21.15 18.03 15.82
N TRP A 30 21.89 18.13 14.73
CA TRP A 30 21.88 17.10 13.70
C TRP A 30 22.73 15.91 14.15
N LEU A 31 22.09 14.74 14.30
CA LEU A 31 22.76 13.51 14.68
C LEU A 31 23.38 12.82 13.47
N ARG A 32 22.66 12.83 12.32
CA ARG A 32 23.15 12.33 11.03
C ARG A 32 22.37 12.95 9.89
N THR A 33 23.04 13.38 8.83
CA THR A 33 22.41 14.13 7.71
C THR A 33 22.35 13.36 6.40
N ASP A 34 22.98 12.20 6.33
CA ASP A 34 23.22 11.44 5.10
C ASP A 34 22.77 9.97 5.17
N LEU A 35 21.85 9.63 6.09
CA LEU A 35 21.38 8.26 6.28
C LEU A 35 20.66 7.75 5.01
N PRO A 36 21.14 6.69 4.36
CA PRO A 36 20.47 6.14 3.18
C PRO A 36 19.04 5.70 3.51
N ARG A 37 18.08 6.02 2.66
CA ARG A 37 16.65 5.70 2.92
C ARG A 37 16.41 4.19 2.93
N ASP A 38 17.13 3.45 2.11
CA ASP A 38 17.12 1.98 2.02
C ASP A 38 17.78 1.28 3.21
N ALA A 39 18.54 2.00 4.03
CA ALA A 39 19.08 1.48 5.28
C ALA A 39 17.99 1.26 6.35
N LEU A 40 16.85 1.93 6.24
CA LEU A 40 15.70 1.74 7.11
C LEU A 40 14.77 0.66 6.55
N LYS A 41 14.22 -0.18 7.43
CA LYS A 41 13.23 -1.18 7.01
C LYS A 41 11.93 -0.48 6.60
N GLN A 42 11.22 -1.13 5.70
CA GLN A 42 10.06 -0.55 5.02
C GLN A 42 8.94 -0.16 6.00
N ASP A 43 8.77 -0.88 7.10
CA ASP A 43 7.79 -0.57 8.15
C ASP A 43 8.08 0.77 8.84
N LEU A 44 9.34 1.00 9.24
CA LEU A 44 9.76 2.26 9.85
C LEU A 44 9.67 3.42 8.85
N LEU A 45 9.99 3.17 7.57
CA LEU A 45 9.81 4.15 6.49
C LEU A 45 8.36 4.54 6.25
N TYR A 46 7.41 3.63 6.45
CA TYR A 46 5.99 3.92 6.36
C TYR A 46 5.53 4.78 7.52
N SER A 47 5.96 4.48 8.75
CA SER A 47 5.64 5.32 9.92
C SER A 47 6.22 6.74 9.79
N LEU A 48 7.45 6.88 9.27
CA LEU A 48 8.06 8.18 8.95
C LEU A 48 7.37 8.93 7.80
N GLY A 49 6.53 8.23 7.04
CA GLY A 49 5.71 8.77 5.94
C GLY A 49 4.35 9.33 6.39
N ALA A 50 4.11 9.46 7.70
CA ALA A 50 2.86 9.97 8.25
C ALA A 50 2.43 11.31 7.62
N SER A 51 1.11 11.51 7.50
CA SER A 51 0.53 12.71 6.90
C SER A 51 0.69 13.96 7.76
N GLN A 52 0.95 13.80 9.06
CA GLN A 52 1.14 14.88 10.02
C GLN A 52 2.58 15.37 10.04
N THR A 53 2.75 16.70 10.12
CA THR A 53 4.08 17.35 10.18
C THR A 53 4.77 17.15 11.53
N VAL A 54 3.99 16.99 12.61
CA VAL A 54 4.47 16.72 13.96
C VAL A 54 3.66 15.55 14.51
N CYS A 55 4.31 14.43 14.75
CA CYS A 55 3.71 13.24 15.35
C CYS A 55 4.77 12.47 16.14
N GLU A 56 4.30 11.64 17.07
CA GLU A 56 5.14 10.66 17.74
C GLU A 56 5.04 9.32 17.01
N ILE A 57 6.17 8.66 16.83
CA ILE A 57 6.24 7.30 16.28
C ILE A 57 6.81 6.40 17.38
N SER A 58 5.94 5.71 18.10
CA SER A 58 6.30 4.87 19.25
C SER A 58 6.31 3.36 18.93
N ARG A 59 5.64 2.93 17.86
CA ARG A 59 5.48 1.50 17.51
C ARG A 59 6.78 0.86 17.02
N ASN A 60 6.85 -0.47 17.14
CA ASN A 60 7.94 -1.29 16.63
C ASN A 60 9.34 -0.82 17.08
N GLU A 61 9.43 -0.23 18.28
CA GLU A 61 10.67 0.34 18.84
C GLU A 61 11.30 1.40 17.91
N ALA A 62 10.47 2.17 17.20
CA ALA A 62 10.91 3.11 16.17
C ALA A 62 12.01 4.07 16.62
N LEU A 63 11.93 4.62 17.85
CA LEU A 63 12.97 5.49 18.39
C LEU A 63 14.30 4.75 18.54
N ALA A 64 14.29 3.58 19.19
CA ALA A 64 15.50 2.79 19.42
C ALA A 64 16.13 2.34 18.10
N ARG A 65 15.32 1.91 17.14
CA ARG A 65 15.76 1.53 15.79
C ARG A 65 16.31 2.70 14.99
N LEU A 66 15.69 3.87 15.08
CA LEU A 66 16.17 5.08 14.41
C LEU A 66 17.52 5.50 14.98
N LEU A 67 17.69 5.46 16.31
CA LEU A 67 18.97 5.73 16.96
C LEU A 67 20.04 4.69 16.58
N ALA A 68 19.69 3.40 16.56
CA ALA A 68 20.59 2.34 16.12
C ALA A 68 21.00 2.49 14.65
N ALA A 69 20.08 2.90 13.77
CA ALA A 69 20.38 3.18 12.36
C ALA A 69 21.24 4.44 12.20
N VAL A 70 21.07 5.44 13.06
CA VAL A 70 21.94 6.63 13.10
C VAL A 70 23.36 6.24 13.47
N GLU A 71 23.58 5.34 14.43
CA GLU A 71 24.92 4.90 14.85
C GLU A 71 25.54 3.90 13.87
N THR A 72 24.82 2.84 13.51
CA THR A 72 25.36 1.70 12.75
C THR A 72 25.16 1.82 11.24
N GLY A 73 24.28 2.72 10.80
CA GLY A 73 23.90 2.87 9.39
C GLY A 73 22.94 1.80 8.86
N VAL A 74 22.40 0.93 9.72
CA VAL A 74 21.44 -0.12 9.35
C VAL A 74 20.33 -0.21 10.40
N ASP A 75 19.08 -0.31 9.97
CA ASP A 75 17.96 -0.58 10.87
C ASP A 75 17.94 -2.08 11.25
N PRO A 76 18.07 -2.40 12.56
CA PRO A 76 18.08 -3.79 13.05
C PRO A 76 16.72 -4.49 12.86
N GLY A 77 15.65 -3.75 12.55
CA GLY A 77 14.29 -4.26 12.49
C GLY A 77 13.64 -4.33 13.87
N ALA A 78 12.31 -4.50 13.90
CA ALA A 78 11.61 -4.77 15.15
C ALA A 78 12.09 -6.12 15.70
N ALA A 79 12.51 -6.16 16.97
CA ALA A 79 12.76 -7.43 17.64
C ALA A 79 11.52 -8.31 17.49
N ALA A 80 11.67 -9.51 16.93
CA ALA A 80 10.58 -10.45 16.77
C ALA A 80 10.02 -10.78 18.16
N LEU A 81 8.85 -10.23 18.51
CA LEU A 81 8.15 -10.60 19.72
C LEU A 81 7.82 -12.10 19.66
N PRO A 82 8.26 -12.90 20.64
CA PRO A 82 7.85 -14.30 20.73
C PRO A 82 6.37 -14.41 21.13
N SER A 83 5.74 -15.44 20.60
CA SER A 83 4.35 -15.82 20.90
C SER A 83 4.13 -16.14 22.39
N THR A 84 2.94 -15.76 22.91
CA THR A 84 2.22 -16.24 24.13
C THR A 84 2.77 -15.96 25.54
N LYS A 85 2.09 -15.09 26.31
CA LYS A 85 1.14 -15.40 27.42
C LYS A 85 0.60 -14.11 28.06
N PRO A 86 -0.66 -14.04 28.51
CA PRO A 86 -1.20 -12.85 29.17
C PRO A 86 -0.77 -12.84 30.64
N SER A 87 -0.03 -11.82 31.06
CA SER A 87 0.18 -11.50 32.47
C SER A 87 -0.79 -10.39 32.87
N SER A 88 -1.77 -10.77 33.68
CA SER A 88 -2.71 -9.89 34.37
C SER A 88 -1.99 -8.98 35.37
N THR A 89 -2.16 -7.67 35.24
CA THR A 89 -2.25 -6.72 36.37
C THR A 89 -3.17 -5.58 35.96
N PRO A 90 -4.20 -5.23 36.75
CA PRO A 90 -5.13 -4.16 36.40
C PRO A 90 -4.59 -2.82 36.89
N GLU A 91 -4.39 -1.86 35.99
CA GLU A 91 -4.28 -0.44 36.35
C GLU A 91 -5.45 0.31 35.73
N THR A 92 -6.43 0.53 36.60
CA THR A 92 -7.71 1.17 36.39
C THR A 92 -7.56 2.60 35.84
N GLY A 93 -8.26 2.90 34.75
CA GLY A 93 -8.67 4.28 34.42
C GLY A 93 -8.05 4.93 33.19
N ALA A 94 -7.92 4.21 32.06
CA ALA A 94 -7.67 4.80 30.73
C ALA A 94 -8.09 3.87 29.56
N GLU A 95 -9.05 2.97 29.78
CA GLU A 95 -9.19 1.75 28.97
C GLU A 95 -9.96 1.94 27.63
N GLU A 96 -10.89 2.89 27.50
CA GLU A 96 -11.77 2.94 26.33
C GLU A 96 -11.12 3.49 25.04
N ALA A 97 -10.17 4.43 25.17
CA ALA A 97 -9.44 4.97 24.02
C ALA A 97 -8.26 4.07 23.58
N ALA A 98 -7.70 3.28 24.51
CA ALA A 98 -6.59 2.39 24.24
C ALA A 98 -7.04 1.15 23.44
N GLU A 99 -8.17 0.54 23.80
CA GLU A 99 -8.64 -0.72 23.18
C GLU A 99 -9.13 -0.53 21.73
N THR A 100 -9.76 0.61 21.41
CA THR A 100 -10.16 0.91 20.03
C THR A 100 -8.95 1.16 19.13
N SER A 101 -7.89 1.77 19.69
CA SER A 101 -6.60 1.94 19.01
C SER A 101 -6.01 0.57 18.68
N ASP A 102 -6.01 -0.37 19.63
CA ASP A 102 -5.40 -1.69 19.44
C ASP A 102 -6.02 -2.49 18.28
N ILE A 103 -7.34 -2.41 18.08
CA ILE A 103 -8.02 -3.10 16.95
C ILE A 103 -7.68 -2.44 15.61
N ALA A 104 -7.69 -1.11 15.55
CA ALA A 104 -7.31 -0.38 14.34
C ALA A 104 -5.85 -0.68 13.94
N ASP A 105 -4.98 -0.79 14.95
CA ASP A 105 -3.56 -1.04 14.79
C ASP A 105 -3.29 -2.47 14.31
N LEU A 106 -4.05 -3.44 14.82
CA LEU A 106 -4.01 -4.82 14.34
C LEU A 106 -4.47 -4.93 12.89
N ALA A 107 -5.52 -4.20 12.50
CA ALA A 107 -6.02 -4.18 11.13
C ALA A 107 -4.98 -3.58 10.15
N GLU A 108 -4.31 -2.50 10.55
CA GLU A 108 -3.23 -1.89 9.77
C GLU A 108 -2.04 -2.84 9.63
N LEU A 109 -1.60 -3.47 10.73
CA LEU A 109 -0.51 -4.47 10.71
C LEU A 109 -0.83 -5.64 9.77
N ALA A 110 -2.05 -6.17 9.84
CA ALA A 110 -2.51 -7.26 8.98
C ALA A 110 -2.48 -6.83 7.50
N ARG A 111 -2.93 -5.60 7.21
CA ARG A 111 -2.90 -5.04 5.86
C ARG A 111 -1.47 -4.93 5.33
N ASP A 112 -0.54 -4.44 6.14
CA ASP A 112 0.88 -4.34 5.78
C ASP A 112 1.51 -5.71 5.49
N GLN A 113 1.15 -6.74 6.27
CA GLN A 113 1.61 -8.10 6.00
C GLN A 113 1.11 -8.63 4.66
N ILE A 114 -0.16 -8.37 4.33
CA ILE A 114 -0.75 -8.73 3.03
C ILE A 114 -0.03 -8.01 1.90
N GLU A 115 0.18 -6.69 2.00
CA GLU A 115 0.88 -5.92 0.98
C GLU A 115 2.31 -6.42 0.74
N ARG A 116 3.07 -6.70 1.80
CA ARG A 116 4.43 -7.29 1.70
C ARG A 116 4.43 -8.65 1.03
N ARG A 117 3.44 -9.50 1.36
CA ARG A 117 3.32 -10.83 0.76
C ARG A 117 2.99 -10.74 -0.73
N ILE A 118 2.04 -9.88 -1.12
CA ILE A 118 1.70 -9.63 -2.53
C ILE A 118 2.94 -9.13 -3.28
N SER A 119 3.64 -8.12 -2.75
CA SER A 119 4.81 -7.54 -3.40
C SER A 119 5.97 -8.52 -3.59
N SER A 120 6.09 -9.55 -2.74
CA SER A 120 7.17 -10.53 -2.80
C SER A 120 6.84 -11.76 -3.64
N GLN A 121 5.59 -12.22 -3.61
CA GLN A 121 5.16 -13.45 -4.31
C GLN A 121 4.56 -13.17 -5.70
N PHE A 122 3.93 -12.01 -5.88
CA PHE A 122 3.19 -11.67 -7.10
C PHE A 122 3.90 -10.56 -7.89
N ALA A 123 5.12 -10.83 -8.35
CA ALA A 123 5.87 -9.94 -9.23
C ALA A 123 5.74 -10.37 -10.71
N GLY A 124 5.74 -9.40 -11.63
CA GLY A 124 5.66 -9.65 -13.07
C GLY A 124 4.35 -10.35 -13.45
N HIS A 125 4.45 -11.43 -14.22
CA HIS A 125 3.29 -12.19 -14.70
C HIS A 125 2.42 -12.77 -13.56
N ALA A 126 3.01 -13.06 -12.39
CA ALA A 126 2.23 -13.51 -11.23
C ALA A 126 1.24 -12.44 -10.76
N PHE A 127 1.61 -11.15 -10.86
CA PHE A 127 0.70 -10.05 -10.55
C PHE A 127 -0.49 -10.01 -11.50
N THR A 128 -0.25 -10.15 -12.80
CA THR A 128 -1.30 -10.23 -13.82
C THR A 128 -2.25 -11.39 -13.54
N ARG A 129 -1.73 -12.57 -13.14
CA ARG A 129 -2.54 -13.72 -12.73
C ARG A 129 -3.43 -13.41 -11.53
N LEU A 130 -2.90 -12.71 -10.51
CA LEU A 130 -3.70 -12.29 -9.36
C LEU A 130 -4.86 -11.36 -9.76
N ILE A 131 -4.58 -10.36 -10.60
CA ILE A 131 -5.61 -9.43 -11.10
C ILE A 131 -6.66 -10.18 -11.93
N ALA A 132 -6.23 -11.10 -12.79
CA ALA A 132 -7.13 -11.91 -13.60
C ALA A 132 -8.07 -12.75 -12.73
N ALA A 133 -7.55 -13.38 -11.67
CA ALA A 133 -8.36 -14.13 -10.73
C ALA A 133 -9.38 -13.26 -9.98
N LEU A 134 -8.96 -12.06 -9.54
CA LEU A 134 -9.87 -11.11 -8.88
C LEU A 134 -11.00 -10.64 -9.79
N LEU A 135 -10.73 -10.43 -11.08
CA LEU A 135 -11.78 -10.13 -12.06
C LEU A 135 -12.70 -11.33 -12.28
N GLY A 136 -12.13 -12.54 -12.29
CA GLY A 136 -12.89 -13.80 -12.35
C GLY A 136 -13.89 -13.95 -11.21
N THR A 137 -13.48 -13.66 -9.96
CA THR A 137 -14.38 -13.68 -8.80
C THR A 137 -15.48 -12.61 -8.86
N GLN A 138 -15.31 -11.58 -9.71
CA GLN A 138 -16.32 -10.56 -9.97
C GLN A 138 -17.26 -10.90 -11.13
N GLY A 139 -17.22 -12.15 -11.62
CA GLY A 139 -18.11 -12.65 -12.67
C GLY A 139 -17.65 -12.37 -14.10
N TYR A 140 -16.39 -11.96 -14.29
CA TYR A 140 -15.81 -11.86 -15.63
C TYR A 140 -15.26 -13.21 -16.10
N GLN A 141 -15.43 -13.50 -17.39
CA GLN A 141 -14.57 -14.41 -18.12
C GLN A 141 -13.31 -13.65 -18.52
N VAL A 142 -12.15 -14.19 -18.16
CA VAL A 142 -10.88 -13.48 -18.22
C VAL A 142 -9.87 -14.26 -19.06
N GLU A 143 -9.21 -13.57 -19.97
CA GLU A 143 -8.14 -14.10 -20.80
C GLU A 143 -6.88 -13.24 -20.59
N VAL A 144 -5.78 -13.89 -20.19
CA VAL A 144 -4.47 -13.24 -20.02
C VAL A 144 -3.73 -13.30 -21.35
N SER A 145 -3.29 -12.16 -21.86
CA SER A 145 -2.59 -12.11 -23.13
C SER A 145 -1.24 -12.84 -23.06
N PRO A 146 -0.83 -13.58 -24.10
CA PRO A 146 0.46 -14.25 -24.13
C PRO A 146 1.61 -13.23 -24.13
N PRO A 147 2.81 -13.59 -23.64
CA PRO A 147 3.97 -12.70 -23.75
C PRO A 147 4.31 -12.45 -25.22
N GLY A 148 4.17 -11.20 -25.66
CA GLY A 148 4.38 -10.80 -27.05
C GLY A 148 4.37 -9.28 -27.23
N PRO A 149 4.46 -8.77 -28.47
CA PRO A 149 4.34 -7.34 -28.79
C PRO A 149 2.89 -6.85 -28.61
N ASP A 150 2.23 -7.26 -27.54
CA ASP A 150 0.89 -6.84 -27.20
C ASP A 150 0.93 -5.36 -26.89
N ARG A 151 -0.05 -4.64 -27.44
CA ARG A 151 -0.11 -3.18 -27.53
C ARG A 151 -0.30 -2.48 -26.17
N GLY A 152 0.07 -3.14 -25.07
CA GLY A 152 -0.16 -2.71 -23.71
C GLY A 152 -1.43 -3.27 -23.08
N ILE A 153 -1.97 -4.39 -23.59
CA ILE A 153 -3.11 -5.11 -23.00
C ILE A 153 -2.58 -6.40 -22.38
N ASP A 154 -2.68 -6.52 -21.05
CA ASP A 154 -2.24 -7.71 -20.32
C ASP A 154 -3.40 -8.68 -20.07
N ILE A 155 -4.64 -8.18 -20.00
CA ILE A 155 -5.84 -8.96 -19.75
C ILE A 155 -7.01 -8.41 -20.57
N VAL A 156 -7.81 -9.29 -21.13
CA VAL A 156 -9.15 -8.99 -21.67
C VAL A 156 -10.17 -9.71 -20.80
N ALA A 157 -11.26 -9.02 -20.48
CA ALA A 157 -12.32 -9.56 -19.65
C ALA A 157 -13.70 -9.16 -20.21
N GLY A 158 -14.65 -10.08 -20.17
CA GLY A 158 -16.04 -9.82 -20.54
C GLY A 158 -17.00 -10.71 -19.77
N GLN A 159 -18.29 -10.55 -20.00
CA GLN A 159 -19.32 -11.33 -19.29
C GLN A 159 -19.96 -12.39 -20.17
N GLY A 160 -20.77 -13.26 -19.56
CA GLY A 160 -21.45 -14.37 -20.21
C GLY A 160 -20.55 -15.59 -20.41
N ALA A 161 -21.12 -16.70 -20.88
CA ALA A 161 -20.42 -17.99 -20.97
C ALA A 161 -19.17 -17.97 -21.87
N LEU A 162 -19.15 -17.09 -22.89
CA LEU A 162 -18.05 -16.95 -23.82
C LEU A 162 -17.22 -15.66 -23.59
N GLY A 163 -17.55 -14.85 -22.58
CA GLY A 163 -16.85 -13.58 -22.34
C GLY A 163 -17.07 -12.50 -23.41
N LEU A 164 -18.03 -12.69 -24.32
CA LEU A 164 -18.30 -11.76 -25.43
C LEU A 164 -19.33 -10.67 -25.07
N SER A 165 -20.04 -10.83 -23.94
CA SER A 165 -21.05 -9.88 -23.50
C SER A 165 -20.41 -8.71 -22.75
N GLY A 166 -21.04 -7.54 -22.86
CA GLY A 166 -20.63 -6.36 -22.13
C GLY A 166 -20.90 -6.47 -20.61
N PRO A 167 -20.17 -5.70 -19.78
CA PRO A 167 -19.10 -4.80 -20.18
C PRO A 167 -17.80 -5.55 -20.57
N LYS A 168 -17.25 -5.19 -21.73
CA LYS A 168 -15.92 -5.64 -22.19
C LYS A 168 -14.86 -4.71 -21.62
N LEU A 169 -13.91 -5.30 -20.92
CA LEU A 169 -12.86 -4.63 -20.19
C LEU A 169 -11.50 -5.03 -20.77
N VAL A 170 -10.64 -4.04 -21.03
CA VAL A 170 -9.21 -4.27 -21.24
C VAL A 170 -8.43 -3.79 -20.04
N VAL A 171 -7.42 -4.57 -19.65
CA VAL A 171 -6.60 -4.28 -18.47
C VAL A 171 -5.15 -4.15 -18.87
N GLN A 172 -4.51 -3.12 -18.35
CA GLN A 172 -3.06 -3.00 -18.37
C GLN A 172 -2.52 -3.05 -16.94
N VAL A 173 -1.54 -3.90 -16.71
CA VAL A 173 -1.00 -4.25 -15.40
C VAL A 173 0.46 -3.82 -15.30
N LYS A 174 0.77 -3.03 -14.27
CA LYS A 174 2.14 -2.60 -13.94
C LYS A 174 2.51 -3.05 -12.53
N SER A 175 3.28 -4.13 -12.44
CA SER A 175 3.77 -4.69 -11.17
C SER A 175 5.09 -4.06 -10.69
N GLY A 176 5.73 -3.21 -11.50
CA GLY A 176 7.06 -2.67 -11.22
C GLY A 176 7.06 -1.49 -10.24
N GLY A 177 8.26 -1.03 -9.86
CA GLY A 177 8.52 0.09 -8.94
C GLY A 177 8.25 1.50 -9.50
N ILE A 178 7.75 1.60 -10.73
CA ILE A 178 7.59 2.88 -11.45
C ILE A 178 6.13 3.32 -11.37
N VAL A 179 5.94 4.57 -10.94
CA VAL A 179 4.63 5.22 -10.93
C VAL A 179 4.14 5.39 -12.36
N VAL A 180 2.88 5.04 -12.60
CA VAL A 180 2.29 5.11 -13.95
C VAL A 180 2.05 6.56 -14.39
N ASP A 181 2.43 6.83 -15.63
CA ASP A 181 2.46 8.14 -16.27
C ASP A 181 1.35 8.32 -17.32
N GLN A 182 1.27 9.53 -17.88
CA GLN A 182 0.23 9.90 -18.83
C GLN A 182 0.34 9.16 -20.19
N PRO A 183 1.55 8.93 -20.75
CA PRO A 183 1.72 8.07 -21.93
C PRO A 183 1.12 6.67 -21.76
N THR A 184 1.33 6.04 -20.60
CA THR A 184 0.75 4.72 -20.31
C THR A 184 -0.77 4.75 -20.33
N LEU A 185 -1.38 5.74 -19.65
CA LEU A 185 -2.84 5.94 -19.69
C LEU A 185 -3.36 6.17 -21.12
N GLN A 186 -2.65 6.97 -21.91
CA GLN A 186 -3.03 7.25 -23.30
C GLN A 186 -2.95 6.00 -24.18
N GLY A 187 -1.95 5.14 -23.95
CA GLY A 187 -1.82 3.83 -24.60
C GLY A 187 -3.02 2.93 -24.30
N LEU A 188 -3.43 2.83 -23.02
CA LEU A 188 -4.62 2.07 -22.65
C LEU A 188 -5.89 2.62 -23.31
N ILE A 189 -6.05 3.95 -23.38
CA ILE A 189 -7.21 4.56 -24.07
C ILE A 189 -7.24 4.19 -25.55
N GLY A 190 -6.08 4.19 -26.21
CA GLY A 190 -5.95 3.70 -27.59
C GLY A 190 -6.38 2.23 -27.73
N CYS A 191 -5.94 1.37 -26.80
CA CYS A 191 -6.33 -0.04 -26.77
C CYS A 191 -7.84 -0.24 -26.65
N ILE A 192 -8.51 0.51 -25.77
CA ILE A 192 -9.98 0.44 -25.62
C ILE A 192 -10.67 0.66 -26.97
N HIS A 193 -10.20 1.65 -27.74
CA HIS A 193 -10.74 1.95 -29.06
C HIS A 193 -10.43 0.84 -30.07
N ASP A 194 -9.17 0.42 -30.18
CA ASP A 194 -8.72 -0.57 -31.16
C ASP A 194 -9.48 -1.90 -31.04
N VAL A 195 -9.68 -2.38 -29.82
CA VAL A 195 -10.36 -3.66 -29.57
C VAL A 195 -11.86 -3.53 -29.30
N HIS A 196 -12.42 -2.32 -29.49
CA HIS A 196 -13.84 -2.03 -29.28
C HIS A 196 -14.36 -2.43 -27.89
N ALA A 197 -13.51 -2.24 -26.87
CA ALA A 197 -13.87 -2.48 -25.48
C ALA A 197 -14.74 -1.34 -24.94
N ASP A 198 -15.56 -1.64 -23.93
CA ASP A 198 -16.44 -0.66 -23.30
C ASP A 198 -15.64 0.20 -22.30
N HIS A 199 -14.74 -0.45 -21.55
CA HIS A 199 -13.96 0.18 -20.48
C HIS A 199 -12.50 -0.29 -20.45
N GLY A 200 -11.67 0.47 -19.74
CA GLY A 200 -10.29 0.12 -19.40
C GLY A 200 -10.03 0.12 -17.91
N LEU A 201 -9.19 -0.79 -17.46
CA LEU A 201 -8.67 -0.83 -16.10
C LEU A 201 -7.14 -0.72 -16.14
N LEU A 202 -6.60 0.30 -15.49
CA LEU A 202 -5.17 0.47 -15.33
C LEU A 202 -4.79 0.08 -13.91
N VAL A 203 -3.94 -0.93 -13.77
CA VAL A 203 -3.52 -1.49 -12.48
C VAL A 203 -2.06 -1.17 -12.23
N SER A 204 -1.76 -0.63 -11.04
CA SER A 204 -0.38 -0.29 -10.66
C SER A 204 -0.12 -0.54 -9.19
N TRP A 205 0.86 -1.39 -8.88
CA TRP A 205 1.31 -1.58 -7.50
C TRP A 205 2.05 -0.34 -6.95
N SER A 206 2.79 0.37 -7.82
CA SER A 206 3.49 1.61 -7.45
C SER A 206 2.60 2.86 -7.48
N GLY A 207 1.35 2.72 -7.91
CA GLY A 207 0.38 3.80 -8.01
C GLY A 207 0.53 4.67 -9.26
N PHE A 208 -0.05 5.86 -9.20
CA PHE A 208 -0.29 6.74 -10.35
C PHE A 208 0.17 8.16 -10.08
N SER A 209 0.71 8.81 -11.11
CA SER A 209 1.14 10.21 -11.03
C SER A 209 -0.08 11.14 -10.87
N PRO A 210 0.07 12.33 -10.25
CA PRO A 210 -1.04 13.28 -10.09
C PRO A 210 -1.74 13.65 -11.40
N PRO A 211 -1.04 13.85 -12.54
CA PRO A 211 -1.68 14.09 -13.84
C PRO A 211 -2.59 12.94 -14.28
N VAL A 212 -2.18 11.68 -14.08
CA VAL A 212 -2.98 10.49 -14.39
C VAL A 212 -4.26 10.47 -13.54
N ARG A 213 -4.13 10.69 -12.23
CA ARG A 213 -5.29 10.72 -11.32
C ARG A 213 -6.30 11.81 -11.71
N LYS A 214 -5.81 13.00 -12.08
CA LYS A 214 -6.68 14.09 -12.56
C LYS A 214 -7.40 13.71 -13.86
N ARG A 215 -6.67 13.16 -14.83
CA ARG A 215 -7.23 12.78 -16.13
C ARG A 215 -8.27 11.66 -16.03
N VAL A 216 -8.08 10.69 -15.14
CA VAL A 216 -9.06 9.60 -14.97
C VAL A 216 -10.41 10.11 -14.44
N ASN A 217 -10.44 11.16 -13.63
CA ASN A 217 -11.71 11.76 -13.20
C ASN A 217 -12.53 12.27 -14.40
N GLU A 218 -11.88 12.79 -15.44
CA GLU A 218 -12.53 13.19 -16.69
C GLU A 218 -12.98 11.98 -17.53
N LEU A 219 -12.37 10.81 -17.29
CA LEU A 219 -12.63 9.55 -17.96
C LEU A 219 -13.42 8.57 -17.07
N TYR A 220 -14.13 9.05 -16.05
CA TYR A 220 -14.72 8.23 -14.98
C TYR A 220 -15.56 7.04 -15.46
N PHE A 221 -16.29 7.20 -16.56
CA PHE A 221 -17.13 6.15 -17.18
C PHE A 221 -16.40 5.27 -18.21
N ARG A 222 -15.14 5.58 -18.53
CA ARG A 222 -14.32 4.81 -19.47
C ARG A 222 -13.15 4.10 -18.81
N VAL A 223 -12.48 4.72 -17.85
CA VAL A 223 -11.25 4.18 -17.26
C VAL A 223 -11.34 4.17 -15.74
N ARG A 224 -10.91 3.07 -15.13
CA ARG A 224 -10.68 2.96 -13.69
C ARG A 224 -9.23 2.68 -13.38
N LEU A 225 -8.83 3.06 -12.17
CA LEU A 225 -7.50 2.80 -11.62
C LEU A 225 -7.63 1.84 -10.45
N TRP A 226 -6.81 0.81 -10.43
CA TRP A 226 -6.55 0.01 -9.23
C TRP A 226 -5.11 0.24 -8.79
N ASP A 227 -4.96 0.93 -7.66
CA ASP A 227 -3.72 0.95 -6.87
C ASP A 227 -3.79 -0.11 -5.75
N ARG A 228 -2.73 -0.17 -4.93
CA ARG A 228 -2.61 -1.12 -3.81
C ARG A 228 -3.88 -1.19 -2.96
N LYS A 229 -4.52 -0.04 -2.72
CA LYS A 229 -5.71 0.02 -1.90
C LYS A 229 -6.84 -0.81 -2.53
N GLN A 230 -7.19 -0.53 -3.79
CA GLN A 230 -8.28 -1.24 -4.46
C GLN A 230 -7.98 -2.72 -4.65
N ILE A 231 -6.72 -3.08 -4.90
CA ILE A 231 -6.33 -4.49 -5.07
C ILE A 231 -6.51 -5.26 -3.76
N VAL A 232 -6.00 -4.73 -2.65
CA VAL A 232 -6.13 -5.38 -1.33
C VAL A 232 -7.60 -5.42 -0.89
N ASP A 233 -8.36 -4.36 -1.14
CA ASP A 233 -9.79 -4.32 -0.80
C ASP A 233 -10.58 -5.36 -1.62
N ALA A 234 -10.33 -5.47 -2.92
CA ALA A 234 -10.94 -6.49 -3.78
C ALA A 234 -10.53 -7.91 -3.34
N LEU A 235 -9.25 -8.11 -3.00
CA LEU A 235 -8.74 -9.38 -2.52
C LEU A 235 -9.42 -9.82 -1.23
N LEU A 236 -9.52 -8.94 -0.24
CA LEU A 236 -10.16 -9.25 1.03
C LEU A 236 -11.67 -9.50 0.88
N THR A 237 -12.32 -8.79 -0.05
CA THR A 237 -13.75 -8.92 -0.33
C THR A 237 -14.09 -10.27 -0.95
N HIS A 238 -13.25 -10.76 -1.89
CA HIS A 238 -13.49 -11.97 -2.68
C HIS A 238 -12.55 -13.13 -2.33
N TYR A 239 -11.89 -13.07 -1.18
CA TYR A 239 -10.81 -14.01 -0.83
C TYR A 239 -11.27 -15.47 -0.88
N ASP A 240 -12.47 -15.76 -0.40
CA ASP A 240 -13.00 -17.12 -0.31
C ASP A 240 -13.34 -17.72 -1.70
N ASP A 241 -13.58 -16.86 -2.70
CA ASP A 241 -13.89 -17.26 -4.07
C ASP A 241 -12.63 -17.40 -4.95
N LEU A 242 -11.46 -16.99 -4.44
CA LEU A 242 -10.21 -17.08 -5.19
C LEU A 242 -9.81 -18.54 -5.47
N PRO A 243 -9.14 -18.80 -6.61
CA PRO A 243 -8.54 -20.08 -6.93
C PRO A 243 -7.66 -20.63 -5.80
N ALA A 244 -7.66 -21.96 -5.62
CA ALA A 244 -6.98 -22.63 -4.51
C ALA A 244 -5.45 -22.42 -4.52
N ASP A 245 -4.85 -22.31 -5.70
CA ASP A 245 -3.42 -22.00 -5.88
C ASP A 245 -3.08 -20.60 -5.36
N ILE A 246 -3.88 -19.58 -5.69
CA ILE A 246 -3.69 -18.21 -5.21
C ILE A 246 -3.87 -18.14 -3.69
N ARG A 247 -4.87 -18.82 -3.12
CA ARG A 247 -5.05 -18.90 -1.67
C ARG A 247 -3.91 -19.64 -0.97
N ALA A 248 -3.27 -20.60 -1.61
CA ALA A 248 -2.09 -21.27 -1.08
C ALA A 248 -0.86 -20.33 -1.04
N GLU A 249 -0.72 -19.45 -2.03
CA GLU A 249 0.34 -18.43 -2.07
C GLU A 249 0.07 -17.27 -1.08
N LEU A 250 -1.21 -16.94 -0.85
CA LEU A 250 -1.71 -15.91 0.08
C LEU A 250 -2.64 -16.50 1.15
N PRO A 251 -2.13 -17.29 2.12
CA PRO A 251 -2.98 -17.96 3.10
C PRO A 251 -3.49 -16.97 4.16
N LEU A 252 -4.62 -16.33 3.87
CA LEU A 252 -5.33 -15.45 4.80
C LEU A 252 -6.39 -16.24 5.59
N ARG A 253 -6.66 -15.79 6.81
CA ARG A 253 -7.72 -16.32 7.66
C ARG A 253 -8.55 -15.16 8.20
N ARG A 254 -9.86 -15.29 8.09
CA ARG A 254 -10.80 -14.36 8.73
C ARG A 254 -10.97 -14.75 10.19
N ILE A 255 -10.86 -13.76 11.07
CA ILE A 255 -11.20 -13.88 12.48
C ILE A 255 -12.39 -12.99 12.78
N TRP A 256 -13.23 -13.40 13.73
CA TRP A 256 -14.33 -12.62 14.25
C TRP A 256 -14.03 -12.29 15.69
N THR A 257 -14.13 -11.01 16.05
CA THR A 257 -14.00 -10.53 17.42
C THR A 257 -15.13 -9.57 17.71
N LEU A 258 -15.51 -9.45 18.99
CA LEU A 258 -16.41 -8.39 19.41
C LEU A 258 -15.68 -7.06 19.29
N VAL A 259 -16.37 -6.07 18.73
CA VAL A 259 -15.94 -4.67 18.81
C VAL A 259 -16.43 -4.17 20.18
N PRO A 260 -15.54 -3.67 21.05
CA PRO A 260 -15.95 -3.10 22.34
C PRO A 260 -16.96 -1.97 22.11
N ASP A 261 -17.94 -1.85 23.00
CA ASP A 261 -18.90 -0.75 22.94
C ASP A 261 -18.15 0.58 23.13
N MET A 262 -18.23 1.48 22.14
CA MET A 262 -17.78 2.86 22.30
C MET A 262 -18.76 3.58 23.21
N THR A 263 -18.48 3.63 24.51
CA THR A 263 -19.10 4.62 25.39
C THR A 263 -18.57 6.00 25.00
N VAL A 264 -19.49 6.85 24.55
CA VAL A 264 -19.23 8.24 24.09
C VAL A 264 -19.10 9.18 25.27
#